data_AF-A0A3T1AMQ2-F1
#
_entry.id   AF-A0A3T1AMQ2-F1
#
_cell.length_a   1.000
_cell.length_b   1.000
_cell.length_c   1.000
_cell.angle_alpha   90.00
_cell.angle_beta   90.00
_cell.angle_gamma   90.00
#
_symmetry.space_group_name_H-M   'P 1'
#
loop_
_entity.id
_entity.type
_entity.pdbx_description
1 polymer ?
#
loop_
_entity_poly.entity_id
_entity_poly.type
_entity_poly.pdbx_seq_one_letter_code
_entity_poly.pdbx_strand_id
1 'polypeptide(L)'
;MPGSALHAELNAVRTAVSHALAEVSVASEFGQFWIRSACARLAAVDAVLTEAAGVVSMPAQALVMGAVSFAAVLVSTGAARAAGLGTTGTLIAAVPALLVVAAVTPWAGRRIRMALGRRRLARLPMPQVPGPVLITVPDFLAQTRVRLVSAALRHVGSKRWTSPELAFAARVDPVTRRLAEADLLLCQSIDCLERYLHDLAKG
;
A
#
# COMPACT_ATOMS: atom_id res chain seq x y z
N MET A 1 -0.35 27.69 -10.34
CA MET A 1 -0.87 26.35 -10.71
C MET A 1 -1.00 25.50 -9.45
N PRO A 2 -2.22 25.17 -9.01
CA PRO A 2 -2.46 24.45 -7.75
C PRO A 2 -1.90 23.01 -7.72
N GLY A 3 -1.62 22.41 -8.88
CA GLY A 3 -1.07 21.05 -8.97
C GLY A 3 0.36 20.88 -8.49
N SER A 4 1.25 21.87 -8.68
CA SER A 4 2.67 21.75 -8.30
C SER A 4 2.89 21.77 -6.79
N ALA A 5 2.09 22.56 -6.07
CA ALA A 5 2.13 22.64 -4.62
C ALA A 5 1.72 21.30 -3.96
N LEU A 6 0.64 20.68 -4.45
CA LEU A 6 0.22 19.37 -3.96
C LEU A 6 1.29 18.31 -4.19
N HIS A 7 1.90 18.25 -5.38
CA HIS A 7 2.96 17.27 -5.67
C HIS A 7 4.17 17.41 -4.74
N ALA A 8 4.60 18.63 -4.45
CA ALA A 8 5.69 18.88 -3.51
C ALA A 8 5.35 18.38 -2.10
N GLU A 9 4.10 18.60 -1.65
CA GLU A 9 3.62 18.14 -0.35
C GLU A 9 3.50 16.61 -0.29
N LEU A 10 2.99 15.97 -1.34
CA LEU A 10 2.93 14.51 -1.41
C LEU A 10 4.33 13.89 -1.41
N ASN A 11 5.29 14.49 -2.13
CA ASN A 11 6.67 14.02 -2.10
C ASN A 11 7.30 14.18 -0.70
N ALA A 12 7.02 15.27 0.01
CA ALA A 12 7.49 15.45 1.38
C ALA A 12 6.87 14.44 2.37
N VAL A 13 5.60 14.07 2.17
CA VAL A 13 4.95 13.00 2.95
C VAL A 13 5.57 11.65 2.61
N ARG A 14 5.83 11.36 1.34
CA ARG A 14 6.47 10.10 0.89
C ARG A 14 7.88 9.95 1.45
N THR A 15 8.69 11.01 1.45
CA THR A 15 10.04 10.94 2.04
C THR A 15 9.97 10.68 3.54
N ALA A 16 9.07 11.33 4.27
CA ALA A 16 8.84 11.07 5.68
C ALA A 16 8.39 9.62 5.93
N VAL A 17 7.42 9.11 5.16
CA VAL A 17 6.95 7.72 5.26
C VAL A 17 8.07 6.72 4.95
N SER A 18 8.92 7.00 3.95
CA SER A 18 10.04 6.13 3.60
C SER A 18 11.11 6.11 4.69
N HIS A 19 11.35 7.24 5.36
CA HIS A 19 12.26 7.35 6.48
C HIS A 19 11.73 6.55 7.69
N ALA A 20 10.47 6.75 8.06
CA ALA A 20 9.82 5.98 9.12
C ALA A 20 9.79 4.47 8.79
N LEU A 21 9.52 4.10 7.54
CA LEU A 21 9.56 2.71 7.10
C LEU A 21 10.96 2.12 7.26
N ALA A 22 12.03 2.85 6.93
CA ALA A 22 13.40 2.40 7.11
C ALA A 22 13.67 2.12 8.60
N GLU A 23 13.31 3.04 9.50
CA GLU A 23 13.49 2.87 10.95
C GLU A 23 12.70 1.69 11.52
N VAL A 24 11.43 1.53 11.12
CA VAL A 24 10.57 0.44 11.58
C VAL A 24 10.99 -0.90 10.97
N SER A 25 11.54 -0.91 9.74
CA SER A 25 11.98 -2.14 9.06
C SER A 25 13.15 -2.81 9.78
N VAL A 26 14.09 -2.03 10.31
CA VAL A 26 15.19 -2.50 11.17
C VAL A 26 14.64 -3.20 12.42
N ALA A 27 13.55 -2.68 12.99
CA ALA A 27 12.87 -3.30 14.12
C ALA A 27 12.02 -4.53 13.72
N SER A 28 11.67 -4.71 12.44
CA SER A 28 10.80 -5.81 11.98
C SER A 28 11.51 -7.15 11.83
N GLU A 29 12.85 -7.12 11.78
CA GLU A 29 13.72 -8.31 11.76
C GLU A 29 13.46 -9.21 12.99
N PHE A 30 12.95 -8.62 14.07
CA PHE A 30 12.62 -9.29 15.33
C PHE A 30 11.23 -9.94 15.36
N GLY A 31 10.53 -10.02 14.22
CA GLY A 31 9.38 -10.93 14.05
C GLY A 31 8.06 -10.49 14.68
N GLN A 32 7.98 -9.26 15.16
CA GLN A 32 6.82 -8.73 15.86
C GLN A 32 5.64 -8.47 14.90
N PHE A 33 4.47 -9.06 15.20
CA PHE A 33 3.27 -8.94 14.37
C PHE A 33 2.91 -7.48 14.09
N TRP A 34 2.89 -6.64 15.13
CA TRP A 34 2.56 -5.23 15.06
C TRP A 34 3.50 -4.43 14.17
N ILE A 35 4.81 -4.63 14.29
CA ILE A 35 5.83 -3.95 13.46
C ILE A 35 5.67 -4.33 11.99
N ARG A 36 5.47 -5.62 11.68
CA ARG A 36 5.22 -6.06 10.29
C ARG A 36 3.93 -5.48 9.73
N SER A 37 2.90 -5.39 10.57
CA SER A 37 1.62 -4.74 10.26
C SER A 37 1.81 -3.25 9.93
N ALA A 38 2.65 -2.55 10.70
CA ALA A 38 2.98 -1.15 10.48
C ALA A 38 3.77 -0.97 9.18
N CYS A 39 4.84 -1.75 8.96
CA CYS A 39 5.61 -1.73 7.70
C CYS A 39 4.74 -1.96 6.46
N ALA A 40 3.85 -2.96 6.50
CA ALA A 40 2.98 -3.28 5.38
C ALA A 40 2.02 -2.12 5.05
N ARG A 41 1.56 -1.38 6.06
CA ARG A 41 0.70 -0.21 5.88
C ARG A 41 1.47 1.00 5.39
N LEU A 42 2.66 1.27 5.94
CA LEU A 42 3.54 2.34 5.46
C LEU A 42 3.95 2.12 3.99
N ALA A 43 4.23 0.88 3.59
CA ALA A 43 4.47 0.55 2.18
C ALA A 43 3.22 0.77 1.30
N ALA A 44 2.02 0.49 1.83
CA ALA A 44 0.77 0.78 1.12
C ALA A 44 0.50 2.30 1.00
N VAL A 45 0.91 3.10 1.99
CA VAL A 45 0.82 4.57 1.92
C VAL A 45 1.61 5.10 0.73
N ASP A 46 2.84 4.63 0.50
CA ASP A 46 3.64 5.07 -0.65
C ASP A 46 2.96 4.76 -2.00
N ALA A 47 2.36 3.58 -2.13
CA ALA A 47 1.59 3.20 -3.31
C ALA A 47 0.34 4.10 -3.51
N VAL A 48 -0.37 4.44 -2.44
CA VAL A 48 -1.55 5.30 -2.52
C VAL A 48 -1.16 6.74 -2.86
N LEU A 49 -0.05 7.25 -2.34
CA LEU A 49 0.43 8.61 -2.61
C LEU A 49 0.99 8.75 -4.03
N THR A 50 1.64 7.71 -4.58
CA THR A 50 2.06 7.69 -6.00
C THR A 50 0.88 7.69 -6.94
N GLU A 51 -0.19 6.97 -6.62
CA GLU A 51 -1.46 7.04 -7.34
C GLU A 51 -2.12 8.42 -7.24
N ALA A 52 -2.14 9.02 -6.05
CA ALA A 52 -2.72 10.35 -5.83
C ALA A 52 -1.99 11.47 -6.58
N ALA A 53 -0.66 11.35 -6.72
CA ALA A 53 0.16 12.26 -7.52
C ALA A 53 -0.01 12.03 -9.04
N GLY A 54 -0.85 11.09 -9.48
CA GLY A 54 -0.97 10.77 -10.90
C GLY A 54 0.29 10.14 -11.50
N VAL A 55 1.21 9.64 -10.66
CA VAL A 55 2.51 9.06 -11.05
C VAL A 55 2.40 7.57 -11.40
N VAL A 56 1.19 6.99 -11.38
CA VAL A 56 0.93 5.81 -12.21
C VAL A 56 0.86 6.27 -13.66
N SER A 57 2.05 6.49 -14.20
CA SER A 57 2.26 6.68 -15.61
C SER A 57 1.62 5.48 -16.34
N MET A 58 0.77 5.76 -17.33
CA MET A 58 0.29 4.78 -18.31
C MET A 58 1.34 3.69 -18.67
N PRO A 59 2.65 3.99 -18.83
CA PRO A 59 3.65 2.96 -19.12
C PRO A 59 3.88 1.93 -17.99
N ALA A 60 3.82 2.30 -16.70
CA ALA A 60 4.00 1.32 -15.61
C ALA A 60 2.80 0.35 -15.54
N GLN A 61 1.59 0.88 -15.76
CA GLN A 61 0.38 0.08 -15.84
C GLN A 61 0.38 -0.80 -17.10
N ALA A 62 0.91 -0.30 -18.23
CA ALA A 62 1.11 -1.08 -19.45
C ALA A 62 2.19 -2.16 -19.30
N LEU A 63 3.26 -1.93 -18.52
CA LEU A 63 4.28 -2.94 -18.24
C LEU A 63 3.75 -4.04 -17.32
N VAL A 64 3.00 -3.68 -16.27
CA VAL A 64 2.37 -4.66 -15.37
C VAL A 64 1.30 -5.46 -16.13
N MET A 65 0.44 -4.80 -16.90
CA MET A 65 -0.53 -5.47 -17.76
C MET A 65 0.16 -6.33 -18.81
N GLY A 66 1.26 -5.86 -19.42
CA GLY A 66 2.06 -6.60 -20.39
C GLY A 66 2.68 -7.86 -19.80
N ALA A 67 3.26 -7.78 -18.61
CA ALA A 67 3.83 -8.93 -17.89
C ALA A 67 2.75 -9.95 -17.50
N VAL A 68 1.60 -9.48 -17.02
CA VAL A 68 0.44 -10.33 -16.68
C VAL A 68 -0.13 -11.00 -17.94
N SER A 69 -0.20 -10.27 -19.05
CA SER A 69 -0.65 -10.78 -20.35
C SER A 69 0.28 -11.87 -20.88
N PHE A 70 1.59 -11.63 -20.82
CA PHE A 70 2.60 -12.60 -21.24
C PHE A 70 2.55 -13.88 -20.40
N ALA A 71 2.45 -13.75 -19.08
CA ALA A 71 2.32 -14.89 -18.18
C ALA A 71 1.05 -15.70 -18.46
N ALA A 72 -0.08 -15.03 -18.68
CA ALA A 72 -1.34 -15.69 -19.02
C ALA A 72 -1.30 -16.41 -20.38
N VAL A 73 -0.64 -15.82 -21.39
CA VAL A 73 -0.43 -16.45 -22.71
C VAL A 73 0.51 -17.65 -22.61
N LEU A 74 1.59 -17.57 -21.83
CA LEU A 74 2.49 -18.71 -21.61
C LEU A 74 1.80 -19.89 -20.90
N VAL A 75 0.99 -19.61 -19.87
CA VAL A 75 0.24 -20.64 -19.14
C VAL A 75 -0.86 -21.26 -20.01
N SER A 76 -1.60 -20.45 -20.76
CA SER A 76 -2.68 -20.96 -21.63
C SER A 76 -2.15 -21.70 -22.85
N THR A 77 -1.05 -21.26 -23.45
CA THR A 77 -0.40 -22.00 -24.55
C THR A 77 0.20 -23.33 -24.07
N GLY A 78 0.80 -23.37 -22.88
CA GLY A 78 1.29 -24.62 -22.27
C GLY A 78 0.16 -25.61 -22.01
N ALA A 79 -0.95 -25.15 -21.42
CA ALA A 79 -2.12 -25.98 -21.12
C ALA A 79 -2.84 -26.48 -22.39
N ALA A 80 -2.99 -25.63 -23.42
CA ALA A 80 -3.63 -26.01 -24.66
C ALA A 80 -2.78 -26.99 -25.49
N ARG A 81 -1.44 -26.89 -25.44
CA ARG A 81 -0.54 -27.87 -26.04
C ARG A 81 -0.63 -29.23 -25.37
N ALA A 82 -0.77 -29.26 -24.04
CA ALA A 82 -0.98 -30.48 -23.27
C ALA A 82 -2.35 -31.14 -23.55
N ALA A 83 -3.35 -30.35 -23.95
CA ALA A 83 -4.71 -30.82 -24.27
C ALA A 83 -4.91 -31.15 -25.77
N GLY A 84 -3.88 -31.07 -26.61
CA GLY A 84 -3.96 -31.37 -28.05
C GLY A 84 -4.78 -30.37 -28.88
N LEU A 85 -5.05 -29.18 -28.35
CA LEU A 85 -5.80 -28.12 -29.02
C LEU A 85 -4.89 -27.39 -30.01
N GLY A 86 -5.31 -27.29 -31.27
CA GLY A 86 -4.61 -26.54 -32.31
C GLY A 86 -4.50 -25.03 -32.00
N THR A 87 -3.75 -24.30 -32.83
CA THR A 87 -3.46 -22.86 -32.67
C THR A 87 -4.69 -21.95 -32.57
N THR A 88 -5.84 -22.40 -33.08
CA THR A 88 -7.11 -21.67 -32.99
C THR A 88 -7.79 -21.83 -31.62
N GLY A 89 -7.61 -22.99 -30.96
CA GLY A 89 -8.15 -23.25 -29.63
C GLY A 89 -7.39 -22.52 -28.52
N THR A 90 -6.09 -22.26 -28.72
CA THR A 90 -5.25 -21.52 -27.76
C THR A 90 -5.66 -20.05 -27.65
N LEU A 91 -6.02 -19.41 -28.76
CA LEU A 91 -6.45 -18.01 -28.79
C LEU A 91 -7.79 -17.78 -28.08
N ILE A 92 -8.76 -18.69 -28.28
CA ILE A 92 -10.08 -18.58 -27.66
C ILE A 92 -10.00 -18.82 -26.15
N ALA A 93 -9.11 -19.71 -25.68
CA ALA A 93 -8.90 -19.96 -24.26
C ALA A 93 -8.08 -18.86 -23.54
N ALA A 94 -7.22 -18.15 -24.26
CA ALA A 94 -6.35 -17.11 -23.69
C ALA A 94 -7.14 -15.87 -23.22
N VAL A 95 -8.17 -15.46 -23.95
CA VAL A 95 -8.99 -14.26 -23.64
C VAL A 95 -9.70 -14.35 -22.27
N PRO A 96 -10.48 -15.41 -21.95
CA PRO A 96 -11.11 -15.52 -20.64
C PRO A 96 -10.10 -15.77 -19.51
N ALA A 97 -9.00 -16.49 -19.77
CA ALA A 97 -7.94 -16.69 -18.77
C ALA A 97 -7.27 -15.36 -18.37
N LEU A 98 -7.03 -14.46 -19.33
CA LEU A 98 -6.48 -13.12 -19.08
C LEU A 98 -7.42 -12.26 -18.23
N LEU A 99 -8.73 -12.31 -18.50
CA LEU A 99 -9.74 -11.59 -17.72
C LEU A 99 -9.84 -12.10 -16.27
N VAL A 100 -9.78 -13.42 -16.07
CA VAL A 100 -9.80 -14.02 -14.73
C VAL A 100 -8.52 -13.69 -13.96
N VAL A 101 -7.34 -13.75 -14.59
CA VAL A 101 -6.07 -13.41 -13.93
C VAL A 101 -6.01 -11.92 -13.56
N ALA A 102 -6.48 -11.02 -14.42
CA ALA A 102 -6.56 -9.58 -14.14
C ALA A 102 -7.54 -9.26 -13.00
N ALA A 103 -8.65 -10.00 -12.90
CA ALA A 103 -9.62 -9.82 -11.81
C ALA A 103 -9.11 -10.37 -10.46
N VAL A 104 -8.29 -11.42 -10.46
CA VAL A 104 -7.89 -12.16 -9.25
C VAL A 104 -6.52 -11.73 -8.69
N THR A 105 -5.65 -11.12 -9.50
CA THR A 105 -4.30 -10.66 -9.10
C THR A 105 -4.25 -9.76 -7.84
N PRO A 106 -5.11 -8.73 -7.66
CA PRO A 106 -5.07 -7.92 -6.44
C PRO A 106 -5.48 -8.72 -5.19
N TRP A 107 -6.34 -9.72 -5.34
CA TRP A 107 -6.79 -10.60 -4.26
C TRP A 107 -5.78 -11.71 -3.92
N ALA A 108 -5.14 -12.30 -4.94
CA ALA A 108 -4.12 -13.33 -4.78
C ALA A 108 -2.87 -12.78 -4.07
N GLY A 109 -2.43 -11.57 -4.42
CA GLY A 109 -1.33 -10.90 -3.72
C GLY A 109 -1.63 -10.63 -2.24
N ARG A 110 -2.91 -10.42 -1.88
CA ARG A 110 -3.34 -10.24 -0.48
C ARG A 110 -3.33 -11.57 0.29
N ARG A 111 -3.79 -12.67 -0.32
CA ARG A 111 -3.83 -13.99 0.33
C ARG A 111 -2.47 -14.68 0.45
N ILE A 112 -1.57 -14.52 -0.52
CA ILE A 112 -0.21 -15.08 -0.46
C ILE A 112 0.57 -14.44 0.71
N ARG A 113 0.39 -13.13 0.93
CA ARG A 113 0.97 -12.42 2.09
C ARG A 113 0.40 -12.90 3.43
N MET A 114 -0.89 -13.18 3.51
CA MET A 114 -1.49 -13.76 4.73
C MET A 114 -1.06 -15.22 4.98
N ALA A 115 -0.88 -16.02 3.93
CA ALA A 115 -0.49 -17.42 4.03
C ALA A 115 0.98 -17.61 4.40
N LEU A 116 1.89 -16.79 3.85
CA LEU A 116 3.30 -16.78 4.28
C LEU A 116 3.47 -16.30 5.72
N GLY A 117 2.63 -15.37 6.18
CA GLY A 117 2.66 -14.84 7.55
C GLY A 117 2.34 -15.87 8.64
N ARG A 118 1.39 -16.79 8.38
CA ARG A 118 0.99 -17.81 9.38
C ARG A 118 2.00 -18.94 9.56
N ARG A 119 2.78 -19.29 8.54
CA ARG A 119 3.70 -20.46 8.58
C ARG A 119 5.04 -20.19 9.28
N ARG A 120 5.38 -18.93 9.58
CA ARG A 120 6.66 -18.55 10.21
C ARG A 120 6.57 -18.08 11.66
N LEU A 121 5.40 -18.23 12.31
CA LEU A 121 5.15 -17.76 13.69
C LEU A 121 5.32 -18.85 14.76
N ALA A 122 5.75 -20.05 14.40
CA ALA A 122 6.06 -21.09 15.37
C ALA A 122 7.54 -20.97 15.78
N ARG A 123 7.76 -20.36 16.95
CA ARG A 123 9.01 -20.29 17.73
C ARG A 123 10.09 -19.35 17.18
N LEU A 124 10.30 -18.24 17.90
CA LEU A 124 11.63 -17.70 18.21
C LEU A 124 11.52 -16.83 19.49
N PRO A 125 12.58 -16.75 20.31
CA PRO A 125 12.58 -15.99 21.57
C PRO A 125 12.69 -14.49 21.32
N MET A 126 12.09 -13.69 22.21
CA MET A 126 12.13 -12.21 22.16
C MET A 126 13.52 -11.66 22.51
N PRO A 127 14.06 -10.68 21.75
CA PRO A 127 15.15 -9.84 22.22
C PRO A 127 14.64 -8.61 22.98
N GLN A 128 15.43 -8.17 23.95
CA GLN A 128 15.17 -7.07 24.88
C GLN A 128 15.49 -5.69 24.27
N VAL A 129 14.57 -4.75 24.51
CA VAL A 129 14.64 -3.28 24.39
C VAL A 129 14.71 -2.69 22.96
N PRO A 130 13.72 -1.86 22.56
CA PRO A 130 13.79 -1.09 21.31
C PRO A 130 14.87 0.01 21.41
N GLY A 131 15.57 0.28 20.30
CA GLY A 131 16.47 1.43 20.23
C GLY A 131 15.71 2.76 20.41
N PRO A 132 16.38 3.84 20.91
CA PRO A 132 15.75 5.11 21.27
C PRO A 132 14.98 5.80 20.12
N VAL A 133 15.31 5.45 18.88
CA VAL A 133 14.71 6.02 17.65
C VAL A 133 13.28 5.50 17.42
N LEU A 134 12.98 4.25 17.79
CA LEU A 134 11.67 3.65 17.49
C LEU A 134 10.54 4.26 18.32
N ILE A 135 10.86 4.81 19.48
CA ILE A 135 9.93 5.48 20.39
C ILE A 135 9.40 6.78 19.76
N THR A 136 10.20 7.45 18.93
CA THR A 136 9.84 8.74 18.31
C THR A 136 9.09 8.60 16.98
N VAL A 137 9.06 7.40 16.39
CA VAL A 137 8.41 7.16 15.08
C VAL A 137 6.91 7.47 15.08
N PRO A 138 6.10 7.06 16.08
CA PRO A 138 4.67 7.37 16.11
C PRO A 138 4.39 8.88 16.06
N ASP A 139 5.13 9.67 16.85
CA ASP A 139 5.00 11.13 16.88
C ASP A 139 5.37 11.76 15.54
N PHE A 140 6.45 11.30 14.92
CA PHE A 140 6.86 11.74 13.60
C PHE A 140 5.81 11.41 12.51
N LEU A 141 5.21 10.22 12.57
CA LEU A 141 4.13 9.83 11.68
C LEU A 141 2.85 10.65 11.94
N ALA A 142 2.54 10.99 13.19
CA ALA A 142 1.43 11.87 13.53
C ALA A 142 1.61 13.28 12.94
N GLN A 143 2.82 13.85 13.00
CA GLN A 143 3.13 15.12 12.34
C GLN A 143 3.00 15.01 10.82
N THR A 144 3.46 13.90 10.24
CA THR A 144 3.33 13.61 8.81
C THR A 144 1.87 13.53 8.38
N ARG A 145 1.02 12.92 9.21
CA ARG A 145 -0.43 12.86 9.02
C ARG A 145 -1.06 14.25 8.99
N VAL A 146 -0.71 15.13 9.93
CA VAL A 146 -1.21 16.52 9.93
C VAL A 146 -0.85 17.25 8.63
N ARG A 147 0.37 17.05 8.12
CA ARG A 147 0.77 17.60 6.82
C ARG A 147 -0.06 17.05 5.66
N LEU A 148 -0.30 15.75 5.63
CA LEU A 148 -1.14 15.10 4.61
C LEU A 148 -2.58 15.65 4.64
N VAL A 149 -3.19 15.76 5.82
CA VAL A 149 -4.54 16.32 5.98
C VAL A 149 -4.58 17.78 5.56
N SER A 150 -3.59 18.58 5.94
CA SER A 150 -3.47 19.98 5.50
C SER A 150 -3.33 20.10 3.97
N ALA A 151 -2.57 19.19 3.34
CA ALA A 151 -2.46 19.12 1.89
C ALA A 151 -3.79 18.78 1.22
N ALA A 152 -4.51 17.78 1.76
CA ALA A 152 -5.82 17.38 1.27
C ALA A 152 -6.85 18.53 1.40
N LEU A 153 -6.89 19.21 2.54
CA LEU A 153 -7.79 20.36 2.74
C LEU A 153 -7.46 21.52 1.80
N ARG A 154 -6.17 21.81 1.55
CA ARG A 154 -5.76 22.83 0.58
C ARG A 154 -6.10 22.44 -0.86
N HIS A 155 -6.03 21.14 -1.19
CA HIS A 155 -6.41 20.62 -2.50
C HIS A 155 -7.91 20.75 -2.77
N VAL A 156 -8.73 20.35 -1.80
CA VAL A 156 -10.19 20.43 -1.88
C VAL A 156 -10.67 21.89 -1.84
N GLY A 157 -9.90 22.79 -1.22
CA GLY A 157 -10.11 24.23 -1.18
C GLY A 157 -10.41 24.72 0.24
N SER A 158 -10.16 25.99 0.55
CA SER A 158 -10.21 26.52 1.93
C SER A 158 -11.61 26.98 2.40
N LYS A 159 -12.66 26.82 1.60
CA LYS A 159 -13.99 27.36 1.95
C LYS A 159 -14.75 26.37 2.83
N ARG A 160 -14.72 26.63 4.15
CA ARG A 160 -15.61 26.12 5.21
C ARG A 160 -16.37 24.84 4.83
N TRP A 161 -15.71 23.70 4.94
CA TRP A 161 -16.33 22.41 4.65
C TRP A 161 -17.03 21.87 5.89
N THR A 162 -18.29 21.50 5.72
CA THR A 162 -18.99 20.62 6.64
C THR A 162 -18.60 19.16 6.37
N SER A 163 -18.72 18.29 7.38
CA SER A 163 -18.47 16.84 7.24
C SER A 163 -19.14 16.19 6.00
N PRO A 164 -20.42 16.46 5.68
CA PRO A 164 -21.05 15.88 4.49
C PRO A 164 -20.43 16.35 3.17
N GLU A 165 -19.95 17.60 3.09
CA GLU A 165 -19.32 18.12 1.87
C GLU A 165 -17.94 17.50 1.63
N LEU A 166 -17.17 17.22 2.69
CA LEU A 166 -15.93 16.44 2.57
C LEU A 166 -16.19 15.00 2.12
N ALA A 167 -17.23 14.37 2.68
CA ALA A 167 -17.62 13.02 2.28
C ALA A 167 -18.06 12.97 0.81
N PHE A 168 -18.73 14.01 0.32
CA PHE A 168 -19.09 14.15 -1.09
C PHE A 168 -17.85 14.39 -1.96
N ALA A 169 -16.96 15.31 -1.57
CA ALA A 169 -15.72 15.58 -2.28
C ALA A 169 -14.85 14.32 -2.43
N ALA A 170 -14.72 13.52 -1.37
CA ALA A 170 -14.02 12.24 -1.41
C ALA A 170 -14.67 11.17 -2.32
N ARG A 171 -15.97 11.31 -2.65
CA ARG A 171 -16.64 10.42 -3.62
C ARG A 171 -16.43 10.87 -5.05
N VAL A 172 -16.41 12.19 -5.28
CA VAL A 172 -16.35 12.78 -6.62
C VAL A 172 -14.92 12.91 -7.12
N ASP A 173 -13.99 13.28 -6.25
CA ASP A 173 -12.58 13.46 -6.58
C ASP A 173 -11.73 12.23 -6.19
N PRO A 174 -11.14 11.51 -7.17
CA PRO A 174 -10.29 10.36 -6.90
C PRO A 174 -9.04 10.72 -6.10
N VAL A 175 -8.49 11.94 -6.23
CA VAL A 175 -7.30 12.36 -5.49
C VAL A 175 -7.63 12.47 -4.01
N THR A 176 -8.68 13.21 -3.65
CA THR A 176 -9.17 13.33 -2.28
C THR A 176 -9.48 11.97 -1.65
N ARG A 177 -10.07 11.04 -2.42
CA ARG A 177 -10.31 9.66 -1.96
C ARG A 177 -9.01 8.94 -1.59
N ARG A 178 -7.97 9.06 -2.41
CA ARG A 178 -6.67 8.44 -2.16
C ARG A 178 -5.95 9.08 -0.97
N LEU A 179 -6.05 10.40 -0.82
CA LEU A 179 -5.48 11.08 0.36
C LEU A 179 -6.16 10.62 1.66
N ALA A 180 -7.47 10.41 1.65
CA ALA A 180 -8.20 9.85 2.78
C ALA A 180 -7.79 8.39 3.08
N GLU A 181 -7.56 7.58 2.05
CA GLU A 181 -7.06 6.20 2.20
C GLU A 181 -5.64 6.19 2.80
N ALA A 182 -4.76 7.09 2.35
CA ALA A 182 -3.43 7.25 2.92
C ALA A 182 -3.48 7.70 4.40
N ASP A 183 -4.37 8.62 4.76
CA ASP A 183 -4.59 9.04 6.16
C ASP A 183 -5.00 7.86 7.05
N LEU A 184 -5.94 7.04 6.59
CA LEU A 184 -6.40 5.86 7.32
C LEU A 184 -5.27 4.85 7.53
N LEU A 185 -4.46 4.60 6.49
CA LEU A 185 -3.31 3.69 6.57
C LEU A 185 -2.24 4.20 7.54
N LEU A 186 -1.98 5.52 7.54
CA LEU A 186 -1.08 6.15 8.50
C LEU A 186 -1.59 5.99 9.93
N CYS A 187 -2.87 6.29 10.19
CA CYS A 187 -3.48 6.12 11.50
C CYS A 187 -3.33 4.67 12.01
N GLN A 188 -3.69 3.69 11.17
CA GLN A 188 -3.54 2.28 11.54
C GLN A 188 -2.09 1.86 11.74
N SER A 189 -1.13 2.47 11.03
CA SER A 189 0.29 2.19 11.23
C SER A 189 0.78 2.73 12.58
N ILE A 190 0.33 3.91 12.98
CA ILE A 190 0.60 4.53 14.29
C ILE A 190 0.01 3.64 15.39
N ASP A 191 -1.26 3.26 15.29
CA ASP A 191 -1.92 2.37 16.27
C ASP A 191 -1.14 1.05 16.46
N CYS A 192 -0.59 0.49 15.37
CA CYS A 192 0.22 -0.72 15.45
C CYS A 192 1.54 -0.47 16.20
N LEU A 193 2.21 0.66 15.93
CA LEU A 193 3.45 1.02 16.61
C LEU A 193 3.22 1.32 18.10
N GLU A 194 2.15 2.05 18.44
CA GLU A 194 1.80 2.35 19.83
C GLU A 194 1.48 1.07 20.61
N ARG A 195 0.72 0.14 20.03
CA ARG A 195 0.46 -1.16 20.65
C ARG A 195 1.73 -1.96 20.86
N TYR A 196 2.64 -1.94 19.90
CA TYR A 196 3.95 -2.58 20.05
C TYR A 196 4.76 -1.98 21.20
N LEU A 197 4.85 -0.65 21.28
CA LEU A 197 5.56 0.04 22.36
C LEU A 197 4.91 -0.21 23.72
N HIS A 198 3.58 -0.29 23.78
CA HIS A 198 2.84 -0.64 24.99
C HIS A 198 3.07 -2.09 25.43
N ASP A 199 3.11 -3.04 24.49
CA ASP A 199 3.40 -4.44 24.77
C ASP A 199 4.84 -4.60 25.28
N LEU A 200 5.79 -3.84 24.73
CA LEU A 200 7.17 -3.78 25.21
C LEU A 200 7.30 -3.19 26.61
N ALA A 201 6.56 -2.14 26.94
CA ALA A 201 6.63 -1.50 28.26
C ALA A 201 6.14 -2.42 29.40
N LYS A 202 5.43 -3.50 29.08
CA LYS A 202 4.89 -4.48 30.04
C LYS A 202 5.75 -5.73 30.20
N GLY A 203 6.65 -6.01 29.25
CA GLY A 203 7.51 -7.19 29.23
C GLY A 203 8.88 -6.91 29.81
#